data_AF-X1THR8-F1
#
_entry.id   AF-X1THR8-F1
#
_cell.length_a   1.000
_cell.length_b   1.000
_cell.length_c   1.000
_cell.angle_alpha   90.00
_cell.angle_beta   90.00
_cell.angle_gamma   90.00
#
_symmetry.space_group_name_H-M   'P 1'
#
loop_
_entity.id
_entity.type
_entity.pdbx_description
1 polymer ?
#
loop_
_entity_poly.entity_id
_entity_poly.type
_entity_poly.pdbx_seq_one_letter_code
_entity_poly.pdbx_strand_id
1 'polypeptide(L)'
;LVLRRVAATSMGNALTGLGTSFMLAERFSDQDGNVYELVGQDSMRSHQSNRRDSVPIPRGKKVKQTRKVSRYQKVFGKHLKALKKKHPRTQISTLMKRAHKMTKRDLK
;
A
#
# COMPACT_ATOMS: atom_id res chain seq x y z
N LEU A 1 17.42 8.43 -5.77
CA LEU A 1 17.28 8.57 -7.22
C LEU A 1 18.67 8.85 -7.76
N VAL A 2 19.33 7.89 -8.40
CA VAL A 2 20.67 8.12 -8.96
C VAL A 2 20.76 7.36 -10.28
N LEU A 3 20.92 8.10 -11.38
CA LEU A 3 21.20 7.58 -12.70
C LEU A 3 22.71 7.34 -12.83
N ARG A 4 23.12 6.21 -13.41
CA ARG A 4 24.50 5.93 -13.79
C ARG A 4 24.57 5.48 -15.24
N ARG A 5 25.58 5.99 -15.95
CA ARG A 5 25.87 5.77 -17.37
C ARG A 5 26.94 4.68 -17.50
N VAL A 6 26.76 3.73 -18.41
CA VAL A 6 27.78 2.71 -18.73
C VAL A 6 27.92 2.61 -20.24
N ALA A 7 29.16 2.51 -20.73
CA ALA A 7 29.51 2.48 -22.15
C ALA A 7 29.31 1.10 -22.79
N ALA A 8 28.97 1.09 -24.08
CA ALA A 8 28.73 -0.12 -24.85
C ALA A 8 30.02 -0.69 -25.44
N THR A 9 30.29 -1.98 -25.18
CA THR A 9 31.33 -2.74 -25.88
C THR A 9 30.65 -3.80 -26.74
N SER A 10 30.83 -3.67 -28.05
CA SER A 10 30.33 -4.55 -29.10
C SER A 10 31.30 -5.70 -29.35
N MET A 11 30.77 -6.92 -29.55
CA MET A 11 31.26 -7.94 -30.49
C MET A 11 30.13 -8.97 -30.64
N GLY A 12 29.60 -9.12 -31.86
CA GLY A 12 28.56 -10.10 -32.17
C GLY A 12 29.11 -11.51 -32.41
N ASN A 13 28.24 -12.53 -32.42
CA ASN A 13 27.62 -13.07 -33.63
C ASN A 13 26.94 -14.43 -33.36
N ALA A 14 25.84 -14.63 -34.09
CA ALA A 14 25.23 -15.89 -34.56
C ALA A 14 24.83 -17.02 -33.59
N LEU A 15 23.50 -17.15 -33.47
CA LEU A 15 22.68 -18.36 -33.72
C LEU A 15 23.19 -19.73 -33.21
N THR A 16 22.42 -20.35 -32.31
CA THR A 16 21.54 -21.52 -32.58
C THR A 16 21.03 -22.14 -31.28
N GLY A 17 19.73 -22.47 -31.22
CA GLY A 17 19.15 -23.58 -30.41
C GLY A 17 19.28 -23.54 -28.88
N LEU A 18 18.12 -23.62 -28.20
CA LEU A 18 17.93 -23.74 -26.73
C LEU A 18 18.20 -22.46 -25.93
N GLY A 19 17.14 -21.91 -25.32
CA GLY A 19 17.22 -20.86 -24.28
C GLY A 19 16.71 -19.48 -24.70
N THR A 20 16.01 -18.84 -23.76
CA THR A 20 15.67 -17.39 -23.67
C THR A 20 14.77 -16.76 -24.75
N SER A 21 13.45 -16.94 -24.61
CA SER A 21 12.44 -16.07 -25.26
C SER A 21 12.26 -14.74 -24.51
N PHE A 22 13.19 -13.85 -24.84
CA PHE A 22 13.04 -12.41 -25.11
C PHE A 22 11.59 -11.87 -25.10
N MET A 23 11.16 -11.20 -24.02
CA MET A 23 9.98 -10.32 -24.02
C MET A 23 10.44 -8.88 -24.33
N LEU A 24 9.76 -8.31 -25.31
CA LEU A 24 10.02 -7.03 -25.97
C LEU A 24 9.96 -5.86 -24.96
N ALA A 25 11.11 -5.37 -24.50
CA ALA A 25 11.18 -4.11 -23.77
C ALA A 25 11.04 -2.98 -24.79
N GLU A 26 9.90 -2.28 -24.79
CA GLU A 26 9.76 -1.01 -25.50
C GLU A 26 10.77 -0.01 -24.91
N ARG A 27 11.93 0.09 -25.57
CA ARG A 27 12.99 1.04 -25.25
C ARG A 27 12.52 2.44 -25.63
N PHE A 28 12.01 3.18 -24.66
CA PHE A 28 11.88 4.63 -24.79
C PHE A 28 13.27 5.25 -24.94
N SER A 29 13.49 5.92 -26.06
CA SER A 29 14.74 6.61 -26.42
C SER A 29 14.43 8.10 -26.54
N ASP A 30 15.14 8.95 -25.80
CA ASP A 30 15.09 10.41 -26.02
C ASP A 30 15.99 10.79 -27.22
N GLN A 31 15.76 11.96 -27.82
CA GLN A 31 16.46 12.41 -29.06
C GLN A 31 18.00 12.49 -28.95
N ASP A 32 18.55 12.38 -27.73
CA ASP A 32 20.00 12.43 -27.45
C ASP A 32 20.66 11.03 -27.32
N GLY A 33 19.92 9.94 -27.55
CA GLY A 33 20.49 8.59 -27.69
C GLY A 33 20.85 7.83 -26.39
N ASN A 34 20.30 8.23 -25.24
CA ASN A 34 20.45 7.46 -23.98
C ASN A 34 19.33 6.42 -23.80
N VAL A 35 19.70 5.23 -23.31
CA VAL A 35 18.81 4.06 -23.09
C VAL A 35 18.57 3.86 -21.59
N TYR A 36 17.31 3.70 -21.17
CA TYR A 36 16.93 3.39 -19.78
C TYR A 36 16.32 1.98 -19.68
N GLU A 37 16.85 1.13 -18.77
CA GLU A 37 16.25 -0.16 -18.42
C GLU A 37 15.44 -0.06 -17.13
N LEU A 38 14.22 -0.60 -17.15
CA LEU A 38 13.37 -0.74 -15.97
C LEU A 38 13.80 -1.99 -15.18
N VAL A 39 14.77 -1.84 -14.27
CA VAL A 39 15.21 -2.95 -13.41
C VAL A 39 14.15 -3.21 -12.32
N GLY A 40 13.39 -4.29 -12.48
CA GLY A 40 12.46 -4.80 -11.48
C GLY A 40 13.20 -5.22 -10.21
N GLN A 41 12.84 -4.64 -9.07
CA GLN A 41 13.33 -5.10 -7.77
C GLN A 41 12.50 -6.28 -7.28
N ASP A 42 12.63 -7.43 -7.94
CA ASP A 42 12.28 -8.72 -7.35
C ASP A 42 13.35 -9.10 -6.31
N SER A 43 13.33 -8.40 -5.18
CA SER A 43 14.17 -8.75 -4.03
C SER A 43 13.31 -9.48 -2.99
N MET A 44 13.30 -10.81 -3.13
CA MET A 44 13.32 -11.81 -2.05
C MET A 44 13.01 -11.27 -0.64
N ARG A 45 11.72 -11.16 -0.31
CA ARG A 45 11.29 -10.86 1.07
C ARG A 45 11.40 -12.12 1.91
N SER A 46 12.60 -12.40 2.41
CA SER A 46 12.88 -13.48 3.35
C SER A 46 11.97 -13.35 4.58
N HIS A 47 10.95 -14.20 4.66
CA HIS A 47 10.26 -14.44 5.91
C HIS A 47 11.15 -15.36 6.76
N GLN A 48 12.23 -14.79 7.32
CA GLN A 48 12.97 -15.46 8.38
C GLN A 48 12.01 -15.72 9.53
N SER A 49 11.68 -17.00 9.71
CA SER A 49 10.85 -17.50 10.79
C SER A 49 11.54 -17.18 12.13
N ASN A 50 11.03 -16.18 12.84
CA ASN A 50 11.30 -15.98 14.25
C ASN A 50 10.59 -17.09 15.05
N ARG A 51 11.09 -18.34 14.96
CA ARG A 51 10.84 -19.37 15.97
C ARG A 51 11.75 -19.06 17.15
N ARG A 52 11.34 -18.09 17.96
CA ARG A 52 11.78 -18.04 19.34
C ARG A 52 10.68 -18.72 20.14
N ASP A 53 10.98 -19.90 20.67
CA ASP A 53 10.29 -20.46 21.83
C ASP A 53 10.57 -19.54 23.03
N SER A 54 10.06 -18.32 22.95
CA SER A 54 10.09 -17.37 24.04
C SER A 54 8.88 -17.67 24.89
N VAL A 55 9.12 -18.24 26.07
CA VAL A 55 8.18 -18.27 27.19
C VAL A 55 7.37 -16.95 27.17
N PRO A 56 6.03 -16.99 27.12
CA PRO A 56 5.25 -15.77 27.16
C PRO A 56 5.42 -15.17 28.55
N ILE A 57 6.38 -14.25 28.70
CA ILE A 57 6.45 -13.42 29.89
C ILE A 57 5.13 -12.65 29.91
N PRO A 58 4.25 -12.83 30.93
CA PRO A 58 3.02 -12.07 31.03
C PRO A 58 3.41 -10.63 31.31
N ARG A 59 3.66 -9.86 30.25
CA ARG A 59 3.78 -8.41 30.33
C ARG A 59 2.43 -7.95 30.85
N GLY A 60 2.39 -7.65 32.16
CA GLY A 60 1.21 -7.17 32.86
C GLY A 60 0.49 -6.19 31.96
N LYS A 61 -0.79 -6.50 31.68
CA LYS A 61 -1.59 -5.87 30.62
C LYS A 61 -1.64 -4.37 30.93
N LYS A 62 -0.71 -3.58 30.37
CA LYS A 62 -0.73 -2.12 30.52
C LYS A 62 -2.05 -1.68 29.92
N VAL A 63 -2.99 -1.26 30.78
CA VAL A 63 -4.31 -0.82 30.36
C VAL A 63 -4.05 0.37 29.44
N LYS A 64 -4.27 0.19 28.14
CA LYS A 64 -4.10 1.26 27.15
C LYS A 64 -5.08 2.35 27.51
N GLN A 65 -4.58 3.46 28.05
CA GLN A 65 -5.42 4.61 28.37
C GLN A 65 -6.03 5.15 27.07
N THR A 66 -7.34 4.96 26.91
CA THR A 66 -8.05 5.46 25.74
C THR A 66 -8.21 6.96 25.84
N ARG A 67 -7.92 7.68 24.75
CA ARG A 67 -8.10 9.14 24.71
C ARG A 67 -9.56 9.51 24.94
N LYS A 68 -9.79 10.59 25.72
CA LYS A 68 -11.12 11.18 25.87
C LYS A 68 -11.57 11.74 24.52
N VAL A 69 -12.72 11.28 24.04
CA VAL A 69 -13.29 11.74 22.76
C VAL A 69 -14.25 12.91 22.97
N SER A 70 -14.28 13.84 22.01
CA SER A 70 -15.14 15.03 22.06
C SER A 70 -16.63 14.68 21.91
N ARG A 71 -17.52 15.63 22.28
CA ARG A 71 -18.98 15.47 22.12
C ARG A 71 -19.36 15.17 20.67
N TYR A 72 -18.76 15.86 19.70
CA TYR A 72 -19.01 15.66 18.28
C TYR A 72 -18.76 14.20 17.86
N GLN A 73 -17.62 13.63 18.26
CA GLN A 73 -17.24 12.26 17.88
C GLN A 73 -18.18 11.21 18.49
N LYS A 74 -18.68 11.44 19.71
CA LYS A 74 -19.67 10.57 20.36
C LYS A 74 -20.99 10.54 19.59
N VAL A 75 -21.49 11.70 19.17
CA VAL A 75 -22.76 11.82 18.42
C VAL A 75 -22.61 11.25 17.01
N PHE A 76 -21.51 11.57 16.33
CA PHE A 76 -21.18 11.03 15.01
C PHE A 76 -21.22 9.49 14.97
N GLY A 77 -20.61 8.83 15.97
CA GLY A 77 -20.61 7.37 16.05
C GLY A 77 -22.02 6.77 16.15
N LYS A 78 -22.96 7.44 16.83
CA LYS A 78 -24.36 7.00 16.94
C LYS A 78 -25.06 7.06 15.58
N HIS A 79 -24.95 8.18 14.86
CA HIS A 79 -25.57 8.32 13.54
C HIS A 79 -25.00 7.33 12.52
N LEU A 80 -23.68 7.17 12.50
CA LEU A 80 -23.04 6.24 11.59
C LEU A 80 -23.47 4.80 11.86
N LYS A 81 -23.55 4.38 13.13
CA LYS A 81 -24.03 3.04 13.50
C LYS A 81 -25.47 2.82 13.04
N ALA A 82 -26.34 3.82 13.23
CA ALA A 82 -27.73 3.77 12.75
C ALA A 82 -27.82 3.67 11.22
N LEU A 83 -27.02 4.46 10.50
CA LEU A 83 -26.99 4.46 9.03
C LEU A 83 -26.47 3.15 8.45
N LYS A 84 -25.43 2.57 9.03
CA LYS A 84 -24.92 1.24 8.63
C LYS A 84 -25.98 0.16 8.83
N LYS A 85 -26.74 0.22 9.94
CA LYS A 85 -27.83 -0.72 10.21
C LYS A 85 -28.97 -0.58 9.19
N LYS A 86 -29.36 0.65 8.86
CA LYS A 86 -30.46 0.91 7.92
C LYS A 86 -30.08 0.66 6.46
N HIS A 87 -28.82 0.89 6.10
CA HIS A 87 -28.36 0.87 4.72
C HIS A 87 -27.10 -0.02 4.56
N PRO A 88 -27.24 -1.34 4.67
CA PRO A 88 -26.10 -2.26 4.60
C PRO A 88 -25.45 -2.33 3.22
N ARG A 89 -26.20 -2.06 2.14
CA ARG A 89 -25.71 -2.10 0.75
C ARG A 89 -25.06 -0.79 0.28
N THR A 90 -25.26 0.30 1.02
CA THR A 90 -24.73 1.61 0.63
C THR A 90 -23.26 1.72 0.98
N GLN A 91 -22.49 2.33 0.08
CA GLN A 91 -21.06 2.56 0.30
C GLN A 91 -20.80 3.39 1.56
N ILE A 92 -19.75 2.99 2.30
CA ILE A 92 -19.41 3.60 3.60
C ILE A 92 -19.11 5.10 3.43
N SER A 93 -18.43 5.50 2.36
CA SER A 93 -18.11 6.90 2.06
C SER A 93 -19.36 7.79 1.98
N THR A 94 -20.43 7.28 1.37
CA THR A 94 -21.73 7.95 1.31
C THR A 94 -22.37 8.03 2.69
N LEU A 95 -22.30 6.97 3.49
CA LEU A 95 -22.81 6.97 4.86
C LEU A 95 -22.07 7.96 5.76
N MET A 96 -20.74 8.09 5.61
CA MET A 96 -19.94 9.06 6.35
C MET A 96 -20.36 10.50 6.05
N LYS A 97 -20.52 10.84 4.76
CA LYS A 97 -21.00 12.16 4.34
C LYS A 97 -22.36 12.48 4.97
N ARG A 98 -23.29 11.51 4.97
CA ARG A 98 -24.60 11.65 5.60
C ARG A 98 -24.49 11.82 7.12
N ALA A 99 -23.68 11.02 7.80
CA ALA A 99 -23.47 11.10 9.24
C ALA A 99 -22.90 12.47 9.66
N HIS A 100 -21.95 13.04 8.92
CA HIS A 100 -21.43 14.38 9.20
C HIS A 100 -22.48 15.47 9.04
N LYS A 101 -23.31 15.40 8.00
CA LYS A 101 -24.42 16.35 7.80
C LYS A 101 -25.41 16.29 8.96
N MET A 102 -25.79 15.10 9.41
CA MET A 102 -26.68 14.92 10.56
C MET A 102 -26.04 15.45 11.85
N THR A 103 -24.80 15.06 12.13
CA THR A 103 -24.09 15.49 13.35
C THR A 103 -23.93 17.01 13.40
N LYS A 104 -23.64 17.67 12.27
CA LYS A 104 -23.58 19.14 12.20
C LYS A 104 -24.93 19.80 12.46
N ARG A 105 -26.05 19.15 12.13
CA ARG A 105 -27.39 19.66 12.40
C ARG A 105 -27.80 19.49 13.86
N ASP A 106 -27.39 18.39 14.49
CA ASP A 106 -27.75 18.08 15.89
C ASP A 106 -26.91 18.87 16.92
N LEU A 107 -25.73 19.34 16.52
CA LEU A 107 -24.83 20.12 17.38
C LEU A 107 -24.85 21.63 17.09
N LYS A 108 -25.51 22.04 16.01
CA LYS A 108 -25.74 23.45 15.71
C LYS A 108 -26.99 23.90 16.43
#